data_AF-A0A2A4QT68-F1
#
_entry.id   AF-A0A2A4QT68-F1
#
_cell.length_a   1.000
_cell.length_b   1.000
_cell.length_c   1.000
_cell.angle_alpha   90.00
_cell.angle_beta   90.00
_cell.angle_gamma   90.00
#
_symmetry.space_group_name_H-M   'P 1'
#
loop_
_entity.id
_entity.type
_entity.pdbx_description
1 polymer ?
#
loop_
_entity_poly.entity_id
_entity_poly.type
_entity_poly.pdbx_seq_one_letter_code
_entity_poly.pdbx_strand_id
1 'polypeptide(L)'
;KRERIQAYEGVVIARHNKGISSSFTVRKISSNVGVERVFPLHSPMLESIEVKRQGRVRRAKLYYLRELRGKAARIRERRFN
;
A
#
# COMPACT_ATOMS: atom_id res chain seq x y z
N LYS A 1 -20.65 -21.96 -2.98
CA LYS A 1 -19.97 -20.79 -2.35
C LYS A 1 -19.61 -19.83 -3.45
N ARG A 2 -19.84 -18.52 -3.29
CA ARG A 2 -19.48 -17.51 -4.30
C ARG A 2 -18.19 -16.82 -3.87
N GLU A 3 -17.14 -17.01 -4.63
CA GLU A 3 -15.89 -16.28 -4.44
C GLU A 3 -16.00 -14.90 -5.09
N ARG A 4 -15.40 -13.90 -4.44
CA ARG A 4 -15.37 -12.53 -4.94
C ARG A 4 -13.97 -11.96 -4.76
N ILE A 5 -13.35 -11.61 -5.88
CA ILE A 5 -12.12 -10.83 -5.87
C ILE A 5 -12.48 -9.39 -5.47
N GLN A 6 -11.87 -8.89 -4.41
CA GLN A 6 -12.04 -7.51 -3.96
C GLN A 6 -10.75 -6.73 -4.22
N ALA A 7 -10.79 -5.79 -5.17
CA ALA A 7 -9.66 -4.92 -5.43
C ALA A 7 -9.42 -3.96 -4.25
N TYR A 8 -8.18 -3.91 -3.78
CA TYR A 8 -7.74 -2.95 -2.76
C TYR A 8 -6.51 -2.19 -3.26
N GLU A 9 -6.70 -0.91 -3.58
CA GLU A 9 -5.66 -0.04 -4.11
C GLU A 9 -5.33 1.07 -3.12
N GLY A 10 -4.04 1.34 -2.92
CA GLY A 10 -3.56 2.45 -2.10
C GLY A 10 -2.05 2.56 -2.11
N VAL A 11 -1.52 3.45 -1.27
CA VAL A 11 -0.08 3.66 -1.13
C VAL A 11 0.48 2.60 -0.18
N VAL A 12 1.51 1.87 -0.60
CA VAL A 12 2.27 1.01 0.31
C VAL A 12 3.10 1.89 1.24
N ILE A 13 2.77 1.91 2.53
CA ILE A 13 3.42 2.77 3.53
C ILE A 13 4.47 2.04 4.37
N ALA A 14 4.45 0.71 4.38
CA ALA A 14 5.42 -0.11 5.06
C ALA A 14 5.52 -1.47 4.39
N ARG A 15 6.71 -2.05 4.46
CA ARG A 15 6.97 -3.46 4.13
C ARG A 15 7.76 -4.06 5.28
N HIS A 16 7.33 -5.23 5.71
CA HIS A 16 8.03 -6.04 6.70
C HIS A 16 8.61 -7.26 5.98
N ASN A 17 9.93 -7.42 6.06
CA ASN A 17 10.64 -8.51 5.39
C ASN A 17 11.04 -9.55 6.44
N LYS A 18 10.36 -10.70 6.45
CA LYS A 18 10.61 -11.82 7.37
C LYS A 18 10.34 -13.16 6.69
N GLY A 19 10.97 -13.38 5.53
CA GLY A 19 10.79 -14.60 4.73
C GLY A 19 9.30 -14.86 4.43
N ILE A 20 8.81 -16.05 4.77
CA ILE A 20 7.40 -16.44 4.60
C ILE A 20 6.42 -15.54 5.38
N SER A 21 6.87 -14.95 6.49
CA SER A 21 6.08 -14.00 7.30
C SER A 21 6.21 -12.55 6.82
N SER A 22 6.67 -12.33 5.59
CA SER A 22 6.73 -10.99 5.00
C SER A 22 5.33 -10.42 4.77
N SER A 23 5.18 -9.12 4.95
CA SER A 23 3.91 -8.42 4.77
C SER A 23 4.12 -7.00 4.29
N PHE A 24 3.06 -6.39 3.78
CA PHE A 24 3.05 -4.99 3.36
C PHE A 24 1.78 -4.32 3.85
N THR A 25 1.88 -3.03 4.15
CA THR A 25 0.77 -2.22 4.64
C THR A 25 0.35 -1.23 3.57
N VAL A 26 -0.90 -1.31 3.13
CA VAL A 26 -1.49 -0.40 2.15
C VAL A 26 -2.39 0.59 2.87
N ARG A 27 -2.21 1.89 2.58
CA ARG A 27 -3.03 3.00 3.08
C ARG A 27 -3.88 3.57 1.96
N LYS A 28 -5.18 3.73 2.21
CA LYS A 28 -6.15 4.37 1.31
C LYS A 28 -7.06 5.32 2.11
N ILE A 29 -7.53 6.39 1.48
CA ILE A 29 -8.67 7.15 1.99
C ILE A 29 -9.94 6.57 1.37
N SER A 30 -10.85 6.08 2.21
CA SER A 30 -12.15 5.57 1.81
C SER A 30 -13.22 6.38 2.53
N SER A 31 -14.14 7.01 1.81
CA SER A 31 -15.20 7.84 2.39
C SER A 31 -14.66 8.87 3.41
N ASN A 32 -13.57 9.56 3.06
CA ASN A 32 -12.84 10.53 3.92
C ASN A 32 -12.21 9.96 5.19
N VAL A 33 -12.22 8.64 5.39
CA VAL A 33 -11.56 7.96 6.51
C VAL A 33 -10.29 7.27 6.02
N GLY A 34 -9.19 7.46 6.75
CA GLY A 34 -7.93 6.77 6.47
C GLY A 34 -8.04 5.30 6.90
N VAL A 35 -7.97 4.39 5.93
CA VAL A 35 -7.99 2.94 6.15
C VAL A 35 -6.61 2.38 5.84
N GLU A 36 -6.10 1.55 6.74
CA GLU A 36 -4.87 0.80 6.55
C GLU A 36 -5.18 -0.70 6.61
N ARG A 37 -4.61 -1.47 5.68
CA ARG A 37 -4.70 -2.93 5.69
C ARG A 37 -3.30 -3.53 5.56
N VAL A 38 -3.04 -4.55 6.37
CA VAL A 38 -1.82 -5.34 6.31
C VAL A 38 -2.11 -6.61 5.53
N PHE A 39 -1.31 -6.87 4.51
CA PHE A 39 -1.41 -8.06 3.68
C PHE A 39 -0.15 -8.91 3.84
N PRO A 40 -0.27 -10.19 4.22
CA PRO A 40 0.85 -11.12 4.16
C PRO A 40 1.20 -11.40 2.70
N LEU A 41 2.48 -11.27 2.34
CA LEU A 41 2.97 -11.37 0.96
C LEU A 41 2.69 -12.73 0.32
N HIS A 42 2.71 -13.79 1.12
CA HIS A 42 2.55 -15.19 0.68
C HIS A 42 1.21 -15.80 1.10
N SER A 43 0.18 -14.96 1.35
CA SER A 43 -1.14 -15.45 1.73
C SER A 43 -1.90 -16.03 0.54
N PRO A 44 -2.58 -17.18 0.67
CA PRO A 44 -3.46 -17.71 -0.38
C PRO A 44 -4.73 -16.87 -0.58
N MET A 45 -5.01 -15.90 0.29
CA MET A 45 -6.11 -14.96 0.13
C MET A 45 -5.80 -13.84 -0.89
N LEU A 46 -4.57 -13.73 -1.36
CA LEU A 46 -4.17 -12.77 -2.39
C LEU A 46 -4.18 -13.45 -3.75
N GLU A 47 -5.07 -13.00 -4.62
CA GLU A 47 -5.12 -13.46 -6.01
C GLU A 47 -3.91 -12.93 -6.81
N SER A 48 -3.64 -11.63 -6.73
CA SER A 48 -2.57 -10.99 -7.49
C SER A 48 -2.12 -9.68 -6.83
N ILE A 49 -0.85 -9.31 -7.04
CA ILE A 49 -0.30 -8.01 -6.61
C ILE A 49 0.28 -7.31 -7.83
N GLU A 50 -0.21 -6.11 -8.13
CA GLU A 50 0.25 -5.30 -9.26
C GLU A 50 0.75 -3.93 -8.76
N VAL A 51 1.96 -3.53 -9.19
CA VAL A 51 2.51 -2.20 -8.89
C VAL A 51 2.10 -1.24 -9.99
N LYS A 52 1.03 -0.47 -9.76
CA LYS A 52 0.52 0.50 -10.75
C LYS A 52 1.46 1.69 -10.99
N ARG A 53 2.07 2.22 -9.93
CA ARG A 53 2.97 3.39 -9.97
C ARG A 53 4.04 3.30 -8.90
N GLN A 54 5.24 3.79 -9.21
CA GLN A 54 6.33 3.86 -8.25
C GLN A 54 6.55 5.30 -7.77
N GLY A 55 6.46 5.51 -6.46
CA GLY A 55 6.68 6.83 -5.85
C GLY A 55 8.16 7.07 -5.50
N ARG A 56 8.64 8.30 -5.71
CA ARG A 56 9.94 8.74 -5.21
C ARG A 56 9.80 9.13 -3.73
N VAL A 57 10.29 8.26 -2.86
CA VAL A 57 10.31 8.46 -1.39
C VAL A 57 11.70 8.24 -0.84
N ARG A 58 11.97 8.77 0.36
CA ARG A 58 13.27 8.65 1.04
C ARG A 58 13.24 7.74 2.26
N ARG A 59 12.06 7.43 2.80
CA ARG A 59 11.88 6.63 4.01
C ARG A 59 11.31 5.26 3.64
N ALA A 60 11.77 4.21 4.31
CA ALA A 60 11.21 2.86 4.16
C ALA A 60 9.80 2.74 4.78
N LYS A 61 9.52 3.54 5.82
CA LYS A 61 8.19 3.65 6.46
C LYS A 61 7.63 5.06 6.23
N LEU A 62 6.47 5.14 5.61
CA LEU A 62 5.80 6.39 5.21
C LEU A 62 4.69 6.79 6.19
N TYR A 63 4.84 6.51 7.49
CA TYR A 63 3.81 6.80 8.49
C TYR A 63 3.47 8.28 8.61
N TYR A 64 4.36 9.18 8.17
CA TYR A 64 4.06 10.60 8.08
C TYR A 64 2.86 10.90 7.16
N LEU A 65 2.53 10.03 6.20
CA LEU A 65 1.31 10.15 5.37
C LEU A 65 0.01 9.97 6.16
N ARG A 66 0.07 9.58 7.44
CA ARG A 66 -1.11 9.47 8.31
C ARG A 66 -1.71 10.82 8.65
N GLU A 67 -0.83 11.81 8.85
CA GLU A 67 -1.18 13.16 9.26
C GLU A 67 -1.40 14.09 8.07
N LEU A 68 -0.88 13.73 6.89
CA LEU A 68 -1.00 14.55 5.68
C LEU A 68 -2.32 14.29 4.94
N ARG A 69 -2.85 15.35 4.32
CA ARG A 69 -4.06 15.32 3.47
C ARG A 69 -3.86 16.11 2.18
N GLY A 70 -4.70 15.84 1.19
CA GLY A 70 -4.72 16.58 -0.07
C GLY A 70 -3.36 16.61 -0.78
N LYS A 71 -2.92 17.81 -1.19
CA LYS A 71 -1.67 18.02 -1.93
C LYS A 71 -0.43 17.58 -1.13
N ALA A 72 -0.44 17.72 0.20
CA ALA A 72 0.70 17.37 1.05
C ALA A 72 0.96 15.85 1.08
N ALA A 73 -0.09 15.04 0.97
CA ALA A 73 0.03 13.57 0.94
C ALA A 73 0.47 13.02 -0.44
N ARG A 74 0.57 13.87 -1.47
CA ARG A 74 0.89 13.43 -2.83
C ARG A 74 2.38 13.10 -2.97
N ILE A 75 2.68 11.84 -3.32
CA ILE A 75 4.03 11.39 -3.64
C ILE A 75 4.29 11.65 -5.13
N ARG A 76 5.46 12.22 -5.44
CA ARG A 76 5.90 12.38 -6.83
C ARG A 76 6.27 11.02 -7.41
N GLU A 77 5.88 10.78 -8.65
CA GLU A 77 6.24 9.55 -9.36
C GLU A 77 7.74 9.50 -9.65
N ARG A 78 8.31 8.30 -9.54
CA ARG A 78 9.69 8.03 -9.91
C ARG A 78 9.74 7.87 -11.43
N ARG A 79 10.29 8.87 -12.11
CA ARG A 79 10.65 8.75 -13.53
C ARG A 79 11.93 7.92 -13.60
N PHE A 80 11.89 6.83 -14.35
CA PHE A 80 13.09 6.18 -14.86
C PHE A 80 13.46 6.96 -16.12
N ASN A 81 14.61 7.64 -16.09
CA ASN A 81 15.24 8.14 -17.31
C ASN A 81 16.06 7.00 -17.91
#